data_AF-A0A7C5KQA0-F1
#
_entry.id   AF-A0A7C5KQA0-F1
#
_cell.length_a   1.000
_cell.length_b   1.000
_cell.length_c   1.000
_cell.angle_alpha   90.00
_cell.angle_beta   90.00
_cell.angle_gamma   90.00
#
_symmetry.space_group_name_H-M   'P 1'
#
loop_
_entity.id
_entity.type
_entity.pdbx_description
1 polymer ?
#
loop_
_entity_poly.entity_id
_entity_poly.type
_entity_poly.pdbx_seq_one_letter_code
_entity_poly.pdbx_strand_id
1 'polypeptide(L)' 'MDATRSTPLTGLVSDKSLICEKCYIDGEWVSSDEVLEVTNPVDGAVIATVPKLGES' A
#
# COMPACT_ATOMS: atom_id res chain seq x y z
N MET A 1 6.12 16.68 -19.72
CA MET A 1 6.81 16.50 -18.43
C MET A 1 5.78 16.87 -17.38
N ASP A 2 4.99 15.92 -16.88
CA ASP A 2 3.79 16.25 -16.11
C ASP A 2 3.66 15.25 -14.95
N ALA A 3 4.47 15.48 -13.91
CA ALA A 3 4.48 14.70 -12.67
C ALA A 3 3.44 15.19 -11.65
N THR A 4 2.41 15.93 -12.06
CA THR A 4 1.43 16.57 -11.15
C THR A 4 0.06 15.89 -11.21
N ARG A 5 0.03 14.57 -11.13
CA ARG A 5 -1.25 13.85 -10.92
C ARG A 5 -1.05 12.81 -9.83
N SER A 6 -1.06 13.28 -8.57
CA SER A 6 -1.19 12.44 -7.37
C SER A 6 -2.58 11.80 -7.38
N THR A 7 -2.80 10.89 -8.33
CA THR A 7 -3.99 10.05 -8.41
C THR A 7 -3.73 8.87 -7.48
N PRO A 8 -4.62 8.56 -6.53
CA PRO A 8 -4.46 7.38 -5.71
C PRO A 8 -4.35 6.14 -6.63
N LEU A 9 -3.48 5.18 -6.31
CA LEU A 9 -3.27 3.96 -7.13
C LEU A 9 -4.59 3.24 -7.43
N THR A 10 -5.57 3.39 -6.55
CA THR A 10 -6.95 2.90 -6.67
C THR A 10 -7.67 3.41 -7.92
N GLY A 11 -7.26 4.53 -8.51
CA GLY A 11 -7.79 5.10 -9.75
C GLY A 11 -6.97 4.76 -11.00
N LEU A 12 -5.78 4.18 -10.83
CA LEU A 12 -4.88 3.81 -11.93
C LEU A 12 -4.95 2.31 -12.24
N VAL A 13 -5.21 1.48 -11.22
CA VAL A 13 -5.38 0.05 -11.39
C VAL A 13 -6.84 -0.26 -11.77
N SER A 14 -7.04 -1.09 -12.80
CA SER A 14 -8.37 -1.55 -13.19
C SER A 14 -8.99 -2.44 -12.10
N ASP A 15 -8.17 -3.25 -11.44
CA ASP A 15 -8.56 -4.19 -10.41
C ASP A 15 -8.10 -3.72 -9.03
N LYS A 16 -9.01 -3.08 -8.29
CA LYS A 16 -8.73 -2.55 -6.94
C LYS A 16 -8.31 -3.63 -5.94
N SER A 17 -8.70 -4.88 -6.17
CA SER A 17 -8.33 -6.03 -5.35
C SER A 17 -6.84 -6.35 -5.36
N LEU A 18 -6.08 -5.83 -6.33
CA LEU A 18 -4.62 -5.96 -6.36
C LEU A 18 -3.92 -5.12 -5.29
N ILE A 19 -4.60 -4.11 -4.74
CA ILE A 19 -4.10 -3.32 -3.62
C ILE A 19 -4.42 -4.09 -2.35
N CYS A 20 -3.46 -4.89 -1.89
CA CYS A 20 -3.60 -5.69 -0.68
C CYS A 20 -3.00 -4.96 0.53
N GLU A 21 -3.87 -4.56 1.46
CA GLU A 21 -3.53 -3.94 2.74
C GLU A 21 -3.31 -5.00 3.85
N LYS A 22 -2.89 -6.21 3.45
CA LYS A 22 -2.70 -7.39 4.30
C LYS A 22 -1.40 -8.08 3.94
N CYS A 23 -0.76 -8.73 4.91
CA CYS A 23 0.43 -9.54 4.65
C CYS A 23 0.03 -10.99 4.40
N TYR A 24 0.54 -11.57 3.31
CA TYR A 24 0.36 -13.00 3.05
C TYR A 24 1.47 -13.80 3.74
N ILE A 25 1.15 -14.49 4.82
CA ILE A 25 2.09 -15.25 5.65
C ILE A 25 1.52 -16.65 5.87
N ASP A 26 2.33 -17.67 5.63
CA ASP A 26 1.95 -19.09 5.82
C ASP A 26 0.68 -19.53 5.08
N GLY A 27 0.36 -18.88 3.95
CA GLY A 27 -0.85 -19.20 3.19
C GLY A 27 -2.09 -18.40 3.59
N GLU A 28 -1.99 -17.57 4.63
CA GLU A 28 -3.09 -16.76 5.16
C GLU A 28 -2.85 -15.26 5.00
N TRP A 29 -3.94 -14.51 4.85
CA TRP A 29 -3.92 -13.04 4.82
C TRP A 29 -4.03 -12.48 6.24
N VAL A 30 -2.89 -12.10 6.79
CA VAL A 30 -2.75 -11.56 8.14
C VAL A 30 -2.92 -10.03 8.12
N SER A 31 -3.68 -9.52 9.09
CA SER A 31 -3.87 -8.08 9.34
C SER A 31 -3.31 -7.74 10.72
N SER A 32 -2.87 -6.51 10.93
CA SER A 32 -2.30 -6.04 12.20
C SER A 32 -2.79 -4.63 12.52
N ASP A 33 -2.79 -4.23 13.79
CA ASP A 33 -3.13 -2.87 14.22
C ASP A 33 -2.02 -1.87 13.87
N GLU A 34 -0.76 -2.31 13.92
CA GLU A 34 0.38 -1.54 13.43
C GLU A 34 0.47 -1.65 11.91
N VAL A 35 0.50 -0.50 11.24
CA VAL A 35 0.61 -0.40 9.78
C VAL A 35 1.80 0.47 9.39
N LEU A 36 2.38 0.16 8.24
CA LEU A 36 3.44 0.92 7.59
C LEU A 36 2.86 1.61 6.36
N GLU A 37 3.06 2.93 6.29
CA GLU A 37 2.63 3.71 5.13
C GLU A 37 3.58 3.47 3.96
N VAL A 38 3.02 3.03 2.83
CA VAL A 38 3.75 2.90 1.57
C VAL A 38 3.69 4.24 0.87
N THR A 39 4.83 4.91 0.75
CA THR A 39 4.94 6.24 0.15
C THR A 39 5.52 6.17 -1.24
N ASN A 40 5.01 6.98 -2.17
CA ASN A 40 5.59 7.16 -3.49
C ASN A 40 6.88 7.98 -3.40
N PRO A 41 8.06 7.45 -3.78
CA PRO A 41 9.31 8.20 -3.71
C PRO A 41 9.36 9.41 -4.67
N VAL A 42 8.46 9.50 -5.65
CA VAL A 42 8.43 10.61 -6.62
C VAL A 42 7.83 11.89 -6.04
N ASP A 43 6.79 11.77 -5.21
CA ASP A 43 6.00 12.92 -4.71
C ASP A 43 5.84 12.90 -3.17
N GLY A 44 6.23 11.83 -2.50
CA GLY A 44 6.01 11.66 -1.07
C GLY A 44 4.55 11.34 -0.70
N ALA A 45 3.68 11.11 -1.67
CA ALA A 45 2.28 10.75 -1.43
C ALA A 45 2.14 9.33 -0.88
N VAL A 46 1.36 9.13 0.17
CA VAL A 46 1.01 7.81 0.71
C VAL A 46 0.04 7.13 -0.25
N ILE A 47 0.36 5.89 -0.63
CA ILE A 47 -0.35 5.18 -1.69
C ILE A 47 -1.09 3.93 -1.21
N ALA A 48 -0.60 3.30 -0.14
CA ALA A 48 -1.26 2.19 0.53
C ALA A 48 -0.68 2.06 1.95
N THR A 49 -1.29 1.21 2.77
CA THR A 49 -0.74 0.79 4.06
C THR A 49 -0.55 -0.73 4.06
N VAL A 50 0.51 -1.20 4.70
CA VAL A 50 0.78 -2.64 4.88
C VAL A 50 0.93 -2.94 6.36
N PRO A 51 0.42 -4.07 6.87
CA PRO A 51 0.55 -4.38 8.28
C PRO A 51 2.01 -4.63 8.66
N LYS A 52 2.43 -4.01 9.75
CA LYS A 52 3.76 -4.18 10.34
C LYS A 52 3.69 -5.35 11.33
N LEU A 53 4.29 -6.47 10.95
CA LEU A 53 4.29 -7.72 11.72
C LEU A 53 5.66 -8.10 12.28
N GLY A 54 6.67 -7.26 12.06
CA GLY A 54 8.02 -7.44 12.62
C GLY A 54 8.15 -6.75 13.98
N GLU A 55 8.58 -7.50 14.99
CA GLU A 55 9.05 -6.96 16.27
C GLU A 55 10.41 -6.27 16.06
N SER A 56 10.58 -5.09 16.65
CA SER A 56 11.80 -4.26 16.55
C SER A 56 12.62 -4.29 17.83
#